data_AF-A0A365MVJ5-F1
#
_entry.id   AF-A0A365MVJ5-F1
#
_cell.length_a   1.000
_cell.length_b   1.000
_cell.length_c   1.000
_cell.angle_alpha   90.00
_cell.angle_beta   90.00
_cell.angle_gamma   90.00
#
_symmetry.space_group_name_H-M   'P 1'
#
loop_
_entity.id
_entity.type
_entity.pdbx_description
1 polymer ?
#
loop_
_entity_poly.entity_id
_entity_poly.type
_entity_poly.pdbx_seq_one_letter_code
_entity_poly.pdbx_strand_id
1 'polypeptide(L)'
;MSGPTTTVRKDHTKWQCNEKAGNNDKEEPIECQEVMKMRERVCTKCWCIRRVGATAMTEDEMYLGMLVSITKGINEWWDYLPEMQEESCEEPTDTVMGGM
;
A
#
# COMPACT_ATOMS: atom_id res chain seq x y z
N MET A 1 -4.54 -6.83 -16.65
CA MET A 1 -4.05 -6.03 -15.52
C MET A 1 -4.83 -4.73 -15.51
N SER A 2 -5.46 -4.39 -14.39
CA SER A 2 -6.09 -3.08 -14.23
C SER A 2 -4.96 -2.05 -14.15
N GLY A 3 -4.95 -1.06 -15.03
CA GLY A 3 -3.93 0.00 -15.00
C GLY A 3 -4.07 0.91 -13.77
N PRO A 4 -3.18 1.90 -13.63
CA PRO A 4 -3.23 2.86 -12.54
C PRO A 4 -4.59 3.55 -12.46
N THR A 5 -5.04 3.84 -11.25
CA THR A 5 -6.37 4.41 -10.99
C THR A 5 -6.30 5.58 -10.01
N THR A 6 -7.21 6.53 -10.18
CA THR A 6 -7.43 7.61 -9.19
C THR A 6 -8.37 7.20 -8.07
N THR A 7 -9.04 6.06 -8.21
CA THR A 7 -9.93 5.51 -7.18
C THR A 7 -9.09 4.87 -6.08
N VAL A 8 -9.13 5.44 -4.88
CA VAL A 8 -8.52 4.86 -3.69
C VAL A 8 -9.32 3.63 -3.26
N ARG A 9 -8.65 2.48 -3.10
CA ARG A 9 -9.30 1.26 -2.61
C ARG A 9 -9.79 1.46 -1.17
N LYS A 10 -10.81 0.69 -0.77
CA LYS A 10 -11.40 0.79 0.58
C LYS A 10 -10.41 0.40 1.68
N ASP A 11 -9.53 -0.55 1.38
CA ASP A 11 -8.51 -1.07 2.30
C ASP A 11 -7.21 -0.27 2.29
N HIS A 12 -7.06 0.72 1.40
CA HIS A 12 -5.93 1.65 1.40
C HIS A 12 -6.14 2.75 2.46
N THR A 13 -5.77 2.46 3.70
CA THR A 13 -5.97 3.38 4.85
C THR A 13 -4.70 4.11 5.28
N LYS A 14 -3.52 3.66 4.85
CA LYS A 14 -2.21 4.23 5.20
C LYS A 14 -1.32 4.40 3.97
N TRP A 15 -0.34 5.30 4.04
CA TRP A 15 0.73 5.41 3.04
C TRP A 15 2.09 5.56 3.72
N GLN A 16 3.14 5.05 3.07
CA GLN A 16 4.51 5.22 3.53
C GLN A 16 5.21 6.34 2.76
N CYS A 17 5.85 7.24 3.50
CA CYS A 17 6.64 8.31 2.94
C CYS A 17 7.98 7.80 2.38
N ASN A 18 8.28 8.20 1.16
CA ASN A 18 9.53 7.89 0.47
C ASN A 18 10.43 9.14 0.31
N GLU A 19 10.25 10.19 1.14
CA GLU A 19 11.09 11.40 1.05
C GLU A 19 12.56 11.08 1.31
N LYS A 20 13.49 11.67 0.55
CA LYS A 20 14.92 11.47 0.79
C LYS A 20 15.29 12.22 2.07
N ALA A 21 15.65 11.47 3.11
CA ALA A 21 15.98 11.99 4.42
C ALA A 21 17.49 12.21 4.63
N GLY A 22 18.31 11.77 3.68
CA GLY A 22 19.77 11.89 3.73
C GLY A 22 20.45 10.69 3.09
N ASN A 23 21.70 10.44 3.46
CA ASN A 23 22.44 9.24 3.08
C ASN A 23 22.93 8.49 4.32
N ASN A 24 23.13 7.18 4.20
CA ASN A 24 23.79 6.36 5.24
C ASN A 24 25.33 6.49 5.15
N ASP A 25 26.05 5.77 6.02
CA ASP A 25 27.52 5.76 6.06
C ASP A 25 28.20 5.27 4.77
N LYS A 26 27.42 4.67 3.86
CA LYS A 26 27.87 4.19 2.53
C LYS A 26 27.46 5.14 1.40
N GLU A 27 27.02 6.35 1.73
CA GLU A 27 26.47 7.35 0.81
C GLU A 27 25.21 6.89 0.06
N GLU A 28 24.53 5.83 0.53
CA GLU A 28 23.28 5.36 -0.07
C GLU A 28 22.10 6.19 0.48
N PRO A 29 21.13 6.57 -0.37
CA PRO A 29 20.00 7.39 0.04
C PRO A 29 19.12 6.67 1.08
N ILE A 30 18.84 7.36 2.18
CA ILE A 30 17.86 6.94 3.19
C ILE A 30 16.54 7.63 2.89
N GLU A 31 15.45 6.87 2.93
CA GLU A 31 14.10 7.41 2.83
C GLU A 31 13.47 7.60 4.22
N CYS A 32 12.51 8.52 4.33
CA CYS A 32 11.84 8.86 5.59
C CYS A 32 11.12 7.66 6.23
N GLN A 33 10.49 6.82 5.39
CA GLN A 33 9.78 5.59 5.73
C GLN A 33 8.65 5.72 6.76
N GLU A 34 8.23 6.96 7.08
CA GLU A 34 7.16 7.22 8.04
C GLU A 34 5.81 6.76 7.46
N VAL A 35 5.04 6.06 8.28
CA VAL A 35 3.70 5.59 7.91
C VAL A 35 2.66 6.60 8.38
N MET A 36 1.87 7.08 7.44
CA MET A 36 0.91 8.15 7.60
C MET A 36 -0.50 7.64 7.28
N LYS A 37 -1.53 8.25 7.87
CA LYS A 37 -2.91 7.94 7.47
C LYS A 37 -3.15 8.41 6.03
N MET A 38 -3.90 7.66 5.24
CA MET A 38 -4.16 7.98 3.83
C MET A 38 -4.81 9.36 3.64
N ARG A 39 -5.63 9.79 4.60
CA ARG A 39 -6.24 11.14 4.62
C ARG A 39 -5.22 12.28 4.81
N GLU A 40 -4.05 12.00 5.36
CA GLU A 40 -3.00 12.98 5.60
C GLU A 40 -2.11 13.04 4.36
N ARG A 41 -2.01 14.21 3.74
CA ARG A 41 -1.15 14.38 2.56
C ARG A 41 0.28 14.78 2.89
N VAL A 42 0.53 15.27 4.11
CA VAL A 42 1.84 15.76 4.54
C VAL A 42 2.38 14.79 5.57
N CYS A 43 3.61 14.33 5.37
CA CYS A 43 4.32 13.52 6.35
C CYS A 43 4.62 14.36 7.60
N THR A 44 4.28 13.87 8.78
CA THR A 44 4.51 14.58 10.05
C THR A 44 5.97 14.55 10.50
N LYS A 45 6.78 13.64 9.93
CA LYS A 45 8.21 13.52 10.24
C LYS A 45 9.09 14.44 9.37
N CYS A 46 8.93 14.40 8.05
CA CYS A 46 9.75 15.18 7.12
C CYS A 46 9.06 16.42 6.53
N TRP A 47 7.76 16.62 6.82
CA TRP A 47 6.96 17.76 6.33
C TRP A 47 6.80 17.84 4.81
N CYS A 48 7.19 16.80 4.08
CA CYS A 48 6.99 16.70 2.64
C CYS A 48 5.59 16.17 2.30
N ILE A 49 5.06 16.67 1.19
CA ILE A 49 3.80 16.20 0.62
C ILE A 49 4.04 14.81 0.02
N ARG A 50 3.04 13.92 0.17
CA ARG A 50 3.00 12.62 -0.48
C ARG A 50 3.30 12.76 -1.98
N ARG A 51 4.23 11.94 -2.46
CA ARG A 51 4.81 12.05 -3.81
C ARG A 51 4.82 10.71 -4.51
N VAL A 52 5.12 10.74 -5.81
CA VAL A 52 5.34 9.54 -6.61
C VAL A 52 6.37 8.63 -5.93
N GLY A 53 6.07 7.34 -5.89
CA GLY A 53 6.83 6.33 -5.16
C GLY A 53 6.36 6.07 -3.73
N ALA A 54 5.40 6.84 -3.20
CA ALA A 54 4.78 6.53 -1.91
C ALA A 54 4.07 5.16 -1.96
N THR A 55 4.26 4.34 -0.94
CA THR A 55 3.66 3.01 -0.83
C THR A 55 2.24 3.13 -0.30
N ALA A 56 1.29 2.44 -0.93
CA ALA A 56 -0.07 2.26 -0.43
C ALA A 56 -0.12 1.08 0.54
N MET A 57 -0.78 1.26 1.69
CA MET A 57 -0.82 0.24 2.74
C MET A 57 -2.22 0.08 3.36
N THR A 58 -2.47 -1.12 3.89
CA THR A 58 -3.61 -1.37 4.78
C THR A 58 -3.39 -0.80 6.17
N GLU A 59 -4.42 -0.90 7.03
CA GLU A 59 -4.32 -0.51 8.44
C GLU A 59 -3.27 -1.32 9.18
N ASP A 60 -3.15 -2.60 8.85
CA ASP A 60 -2.14 -3.53 9.37
C ASP A 60 -0.78 -3.40 8.66
N GLU A 61 -0.59 -2.34 7.87
CA GLU A 61 0.67 -2.02 7.19
C GLU A 61 1.09 -3.08 6.16
N MET A 62 0.11 -3.76 5.55
CA MET A 62 0.35 -4.64 4.41
C MET A 62 0.47 -3.83 3.12
N TYR A 63 1.43 -4.19 2.27
CA TYR A 63 1.65 -3.54 0.98
C TYR A 63 0.48 -3.77 0.00
N LEU A 64 -0.07 -2.70 -0.54
CA LEU A 64 -1.15 -2.75 -1.54
C LEU A 64 -0.70 -2.32 -2.92
N GLY A 65 0.33 -1.49 -3.02
CA GLY A 65 0.71 -0.84 -4.27
C GLY A 65 1.52 0.43 -4.08
N MET A 66 1.57 1.26 -5.11
CA MET A 66 2.41 2.46 -5.14
C MET A 66 1.75 3.61 -5.90
N LEU A 67 2.03 4.85 -5.47
CA LEU A 67 1.66 6.06 -6.21
C LEU A 67 2.57 6.22 -7.42
N VAL A 68 2.05 6.04 -8.63
CA VAL A 68 2.88 6.05 -9.85
C VAL A 68 2.82 7.37 -10.62
N SER A 69 1.79 8.19 -10.40
CA SER A 69 1.69 9.50 -11.04
C SER A 69 0.85 10.47 -10.24
N ILE A 70 1.16 11.76 -10.36
CA ILE A 70 0.34 12.86 -9.83
C ILE A 70 0.08 13.83 -10.99
N THR A 71 -1.18 13.97 -11.40
CA THR A 71 -1.55 14.92 -12.45
C THR A 71 -2.21 16.17 -11.84
N LYS A 72 -1.87 17.34 -12.38
CA LYS A 72 -2.38 18.65 -11.92
C LYS A 72 -2.17 18.91 -10.41
N GLY A 73 -1.15 18.27 -9.81
CA GLY A 73 -0.78 18.43 -8.40
C GLY A 73 -1.75 17.84 -7.37
N ILE A 74 -2.89 17.28 -7.78
CA ILE A 74 -3.91 16.75 -6.84
C ILE A 74 -4.48 15.39 -7.21
N ASN A 75 -4.35 14.95 -8.47
CA ASN A 75 -4.91 13.68 -8.92
C ASN A 75 -3.82 12.61 -8.81
N GLU A 76 -3.87 11.86 -7.72
CA GLU A 76 -2.97 10.75 -7.45
C GLU A 76 -3.44 9.49 -8.20
N TRP A 77 -2.54 8.88 -8.97
CA TRP A 77 -2.77 7.64 -9.70
C TRP A 77 -2.00 6.51 -9.03
N TRP A 78 -2.74 5.57 -8.48
CA TRP A 78 -2.23 4.43 -7.71
C TRP A 78 -2.23 3.17 -8.57
N ASP A 79 -1.11 2.46 -8.54
CA ASP A 79 -0.98 1.13 -9.13
C ASP A 79 -1.04 0.09 -8.01
N TYR A 80 -2.12 -0.69 -7.99
CA TYR A 80 -2.40 -1.66 -6.93
C TYR A 80 -2.11 -3.08 -7.38
N LEU A 81 -1.59 -3.89 -6.46
CA LEU A 81 -1.58 -5.34 -6.64
C LEU A 81 -3.03 -5.87 -6.68
N PRO A 82 -3.29 -6.95 -7.44
CA PRO A 82 -4.57 -7.64 -7.36
C PRO A 82 -4.89 -8.00 -5.91
N GLU A 83 -6.17 -7.86 -5.52
CA GLU A 83 -6.65 -8.41 -4.25
C GLU A 83 -6.34 -9.91 -4.27
N MET A 84 -5.51 -10.37 -3.32
CA MET A 84 -5.34 -11.80 -3.10
C MET A 84 -6.69 -12.30 -2.61
N GLN A 85 -7.41 -13.01 -3.48
CA GLN A 85 -8.53 -13.81 -3.03
C GLN A 85 -7.92 -14.87 -2.13
N GLU A 86 -8.23 -14.83 -0.84
CA GLU A 86 -7.97 -15.97 0.03
C GLU A 86 -8.74 -17.13 -0.58
N GLU A 87 -8.03 -18.06 -1.24
CA GLU A 87 -8.60 -19.34 -1.62
C GLU A 87 -9.03 -19.99 -0.29
N SER A 88 -10.32 -20.00 0.00
CA SER A 88 -10.84 -20.73 1.15
C SER A 88 -10.48 -22.20 0.93
N CYS A 89 -9.47 -22.68 1.63
CA CYS A 89 -9.26 -24.11 1.79
C CYS A 89 -10.44 -24.62 2.63
N GLU A 90 -11.59 -24.87 1.99
CA GLU A 90 -12.62 -25.68 2.61
C GLU A 90 -11.99 -27.06 2.83
N GLU A 91 -11.73 -27.39 4.09
CA GLU A 91 -11.31 -28.74 4.47
C GLU A 91 -12.36 -29.73 3.95
N PRO A 92 -11.97 -30.83 3.30
CA PRO A 92 -12.92 -31.88 2.95
C PRO A 92 -13.45 -32.45 4.27
N THR A 93 -14.72 -32.19 4.57
CA THR A 93 -15.42 -32.88 5.67
C THR A 93 -15.53 -34.35 5.28
N ASP A 94 -14.65 -35.19 5.83
CA ASP A 94 -14.78 -36.64 5.82
C ASP A 94 -16.14 -37.00 6.42
N THR A 95 -17.10 -37.29 5.53
CA THR A 95 -18.37 -37.86 5.93
C THR A 95 -18.13 -39.32 6.27
N VAL A 96 -17.99 -39.60 7.56
CA VAL A 96 -18.11 -40.95 8.13
C VAL A 96 -19.49 -41.49 7.74
N MET A 97 -19.53 -42.32 6.71
CA MET A 97 -20.69 -43.16 6.39
C MET A 97 -20.74 -44.31 7.40
N GLY A 98 -21.31 -44.02 8.57
CA GLY A 98 -21.93 -45.05 9.40
C GLY A 98 -23.26 -45.45 8.77
N GLY A 99 -23.43 -46.72 8.42
CA GLY A 99 -24.69 -47.21 7.88
C GLY A 99 -24.74 -48.68 7.51
N MET A 100 -25.06 -49.50 8.53
CA MET A 100 -25.59 -50.89 8.53
C MET A 100 -24.63 -52.04 8.26
#